data_AF-A0A1Q4F2R1-F1
#
_entry.id   AF-A0A1Q4F2R1-F1
#
_cell.length_a   1.000
_cell.length_b   1.000
_cell.length_c   1.000
_cell.angle_alpha   90.00
_cell.angle_beta   90.00
_cell.angle_gamma   90.00
#
_symmetry.space_group_name_H-M   'P 1'
#
loop_
_entity.id
_entity.type
_entity.pdbx_description
1 polymer ?
#
loop_
_entity_poly.entity_id
_entity_poly.type
_entity_poly.pdbx_seq_one_letter_code
_entity_poly.pdbx_strand_id
1 'polypeptide(L)'
;MVLKSTLIIISIFFSASVMAQTATLVHKADLPTPDLDEISGIAYWNGKLYGHEDSGNSPVIFEIDSTTGLIIKTITIGGATNVDWEDITQDDTHLYIGDFGNNINGSRKDLKFYKVPKQSILNITGSAGTIPAGDIQVINFAYEDQSTFCPVDFTCTSNNTQFDCEAVIYDNGKLHLFTKNWVTGYTVHYTIPATAGTYTATKLDNLATDGVLITSATKMNDRIVALLGYDNVNVAGINTKGWIWLVTGFTDMDHVFESATGKQKIGLGSVIFTGQVEGITAVKPTRVHITNERISSPLIVKAQLFGLNLDAFIPSSLLPEGLTNFTSRLSDNKVNLTWEYDQPGASYFEVEISGSGNNDDFKRIGKVNSTNTFPATYRFTDDHADFSGEQYYRIRVVTLDSQVYYSKILSVRKNDGNSFNLQAAPSPFSDKLEISFFSDSKQNVQLSVVDMYGRTLQTHQLQCLPGKYNYSMEELGGLSRGVYFITGRTKDNLFIRKVLKQ
;
A
#
# COMPACT_ATOMS: atom_id res chain seq x y z
N MET A 1 16.94 70.73 -24.18
CA MET A 1 16.30 70.27 -22.92
C MET A 1 15.71 68.90 -23.20
N VAL A 2 16.45 67.83 -22.88
CA VAL A 2 16.07 66.45 -23.23
C VAL A 2 15.43 65.81 -22.00
N LEU A 3 14.12 65.52 -22.06
CA LEU A 3 13.44 64.69 -21.06
C LEU A 3 13.85 63.23 -21.29
N LYS A 4 14.48 62.61 -20.28
CA LYS A 4 14.60 61.15 -20.19
C LYS A 4 13.39 60.63 -19.41
N SER A 5 12.52 59.89 -20.08
CA SER A 5 11.44 59.12 -19.47
C SER A 5 12.00 57.80 -18.92
N THR A 6 11.98 57.63 -17.60
CA THR A 6 12.36 56.39 -16.93
C THR A 6 11.14 55.47 -16.87
N LEU A 7 11.23 54.30 -17.50
CA LEU A 7 10.20 53.26 -17.45
C LEU A 7 10.37 52.45 -16.15
N ILE A 8 9.41 52.53 -15.24
CA ILE A 8 9.37 51.69 -14.02
C ILE A 8 8.57 50.43 -14.37
N ILE A 9 9.24 49.28 -14.42
CA ILE A 9 8.58 47.98 -14.55
C ILE A 9 8.20 47.51 -13.15
N ILE A 10 6.91 47.58 -12.83
CA ILE A 10 6.34 46.99 -11.61
C ILE A 10 6.09 45.52 -11.90
N SER A 11 6.96 44.64 -11.41
CA SER A 11 6.73 43.20 -11.42
C SER A 11 5.66 42.85 -10.39
N ILE A 12 4.44 42.61 -10.86
CA ILE A 12 3.35 42.08 -10.03
C ILE A 12 3.63 40.59 -9.80
N PHE A 13 4.09 40.24 -8.61
CA PHE A 13 4.14 38.84 -8.16
C PHE A 13 2.70 38.35 -7.94
N PHE A 14 2.19 37.57 -8.89
CA PHE A 14 1.03 36.72 -8.63
C PHE A 14 1.48 35.58 -7.71
N SER A 15 1.19 35.69 -6.41
CA SER A 15 1.22 34.53 -5.52
C SER A 15 0.08 33.60 -5.92
N ALA A 16 0.36 32.57 -6.70
CA ALA A 16 -0.58 31.49 -6.90
C ALA A 16 -0.78 30.80 -5.54
N SER A 17 -1.92 31.04 -4.89
CA SER A 17 -2.33 30.26 -3.74
C SER A 17 -2.57 28.83 -4.21
N VAL A 18 -1.61 27.94 -3.96
CA VAL A 18 -1.80 26.51 -4.18
C VAL A 18 -2.87 26.08 -3.17
N MET A 19 -4.09 25.86 -3.65
CA MET A 19 -5.10 25.16 -2.85
C MET A 19 -4.50 23.80 -2.50
N ALA A 20 -4.35 23.51 -1.20
CA ALA A 20 -3.87 22.21 -0.76
C ALA A 20 -4.77 21.14 -1.38
N GLN A 21 -4.17 20.20 -2.10
CA GLN A 21 -4.91 19.10 -2.68
C GLN A 21 -5.42 18.21 -1.54
N THR A 22 -6.68 17.81 -1.59
CA THR A 22 -7.28 16.97 -0.56
C THR A 22 -7.55 15.58 -1.11
N ALA A 23 -7.25 14.56 -0.33
CA ALA A 23 -7.65 13.20 -0.61
C ALA A 23 -8.73 12.75 0.38
N THR A 24 -9.64 11.90 -0.08
CA THR A 24 -10.72 11.37 0.75
C THR A 24 -10.34 10.01 1.28
N LEU A 25 -10.25 9.89 2.61
CA LEU A 25 -10.14 8.61 3.29
C LEU A 25 -11.44 7.81 3.12
N VAL A 26 -11.31 6.54 2.75
CA VAL A 26 -12.43 5.60 2.70
C VAL A 26 -12.42 4.80 3.99
N HIS A 27 -13.42 4.99 4.85
CA HIS A 27 -13.61 4.15 6.03
C HIS A 27 -13.75 2.68 5.63
N LYS A 28 -12.95 1.81 6.24
CA LYS A 28 -12.98 0.36 6.02
C LYS A 28 -13.58 -0.38 7.22
N ALA A 29 -13.16 -0.02 8.42
CA ALA A 29 -13.58 -0.66 9.66
C ALA A 29 -13.39 0.25 10.88
N ASP A 30 -14.18 0.01 11.92
CA ASP A 30 -13.85 0.47 13.27
C ASP A 30 -12.93 -0.57 13.92
N LEU A 31 -11.88 -0.12 14.59
CA LEU A 31 -10.93 -1.01 15.26
C LEU A 31 -11.45 -1.40 16.66
N PRO A 32 -11.21 -2.65 17.11
CA PRO A 32 -11.62 -3.10 18.45
C PRO A 32 -11.02 -2.27 19.58
N THR A 33 -11.89 -1.79 20.47
CA THR A 33 -11.52 -1.16 21.75
C THR A 33 -11.52 -2.21 22.87
N PRO A 34 -10.65 -2.11 23.89
CA PRO A 34 -9.59 -1.11 24.04
C PRO A 34 -8.27 -1.47 23.36
N ASP A 35 -8.18 -2.67 22.76
CA ASP A 35 -6.90 -3.26 22.34
C ASP A 35 -6.20 -2.49 21.20
N LEU A 36 -6.93 -1.68 20.42
CA LEU A 36 -6.43 -0.88 19.32
C LEU A 36 -6.80 0.62 19.43
N ASP A 37 -6.95 1.15 20.66
CA ASP A 37 -7.36 2.53 20.88
C ASP A 37 -6.24 3.55 20.54
N GLU A 38 -4.97 3.16 20.65
CA GLU A 38 -3.76 3.97 20.48
C GLU A 38 -2.83 3.36 19.41
N ILE A 39 -3.41 2.84 18.32
CA ILE A 39 -2.64 2.11 17.31
C ILE A 39 -1.68 3.03 16.54
N SER A 40 -0.40 2.95 16.89
CA SER A 40 0.65 3.85 16.40
C SER A 40 1.29 3.36 15.10
N GLY A 41 1.72 2.10 15.07
CA GLY A 41 2.37 1.49 13.91
C GLY A 41 1.55 0.40 13.22
N ILE A 42 1.60 0.33 11.88
CA ILE A 42 1.05 -0.79 11.10
C ILE A 42 1.96 -1.25 9.95
N ALA A 43 2.07 -2.56 9.76
CA ALA A 43 2.73 -3.19 8.60
C ALA A 43 1.79 -4.15 7.88
N TYR A 44 1.78 -4.14 6.54
CA TYR A 44 0.98 -5.07 5.74
C TYR A 44 1.79 -6.27 5.24
N TRP A 45 1.44 -7.47 5.66
CA TRP A 45 2.14 -8.70 5.28
C TRP A 45 1.14 -9.84 5.07
N ASN A 46 1.29 -10.59 3.97
CA ASN A 46 0.46 -11.76 3.66
C ASN A 46 -1.05 -11.53 3.73
N GLY A 47 -1.51 -10.35 3.29
CA GLY A 47 -2.94 -10.02 3.31
C GLY A 47 -3.47 -9.54 4.67
N LYS A 48 -2.63 -9.51 5.71
CA LYS A 48 -2.95 -9.09 7.07
C LYS A 48 -2.22 -7.81 7.44
N LEU A 49 -2.76 -7.11 8.42
CA LEU A 49 -2.07 -6.00 9.07
C LEU A 49 -1.43 -6.52 10.36
N TYR A 50 -0.27 -6.00 10.70
CA TYR A 50 0.44 -6.24 11.95
C TYR A 50 0.65 -4.88 12.59
N GLY A 51 -0.02 -4.62 13.71
CA GLY A 51 0.05 -3.32 14.40
C GLY A 51 0.24 -3.45 15.89
N HIS A 52 0.64 -2.36 16.53
CA HIS A 52 0.83 -2.27 17.97
C HIS A 52 0.27 -0.95 18.50
N GLU A 53 0.00 -0.92 19.80
CA GLU A 53 -0.37 0.29 20.53
C GLU A 53 0.88 1.11 20.91
N ASP A 54 0.66 2.38 21.20
CA ASP A 54 1.66 3.35 21.67
C ASP A 54 2.16 3.09 23.12
N SER A 55 2.95 4.01 23.67
CA SER A 55 3.71 3.94 24.91
C SER A 55 2.97 3.34 26.11
N GLY A 56 3.67 2.51 26.88
CA GLY A 56 3.20 2.01 28.18
C GLY A 56 2.18 0.86 28.10
N ASN A 57 1.73 0.50 26.90
CA ASN A 57 0.88 -0.65 26.67
C ASN A 57 1.64 -1.99 26.78
N SER A 58 0.93 -3.10 26.63
CA SER A 58 1.59 -4.42 26.62
C SER A 58 2.49 -4.57 25.37
N PRO A 59 3.66 -5.22 25.46
CA PRO A 59 4.57 -5.40 24.32
C PRO A 59 4.06 -6.49 23.37
N VAL A 60 2.97 -6.19 22.68
CA VAL A 60 2.26 -7.11 21.79
C VAL A 60 2.14 -6.52 20.38
N ILE A 61 2.18 -7.38 19.36
CA ILE A 61 1.69 -7.08 18.02
C ILE A 61 0.34 -7.79 17.84
N PHE A 62 -0.62 -7.12 17.22
CA PHE A 62 -1.86 -7.70 16.76
C PHE A 62 -1.78 -8.04 15.27
N GLU A 63 -2.07 -9.29 14.92
CA GLU A 63 -2.42 -9.65 13.55
C GLU A 63 -3.90 -9.29 13.33
N ILE A 64 -4.16 -8.41 12.38
CA ILE A 64 -5.46 -7.77 12.14
C ILE A 64 -5.92 -8.12 10.71
N ASP A 65 -7.21 -8.39 10.57
CA ASP A 65 -7.81 -8.55 9.25
C ASP A 65 -7.84 -7.21 8.50
N SER A 66 -7.13 -7.13 7.37
CA SER A 66 -6.99 -5.90 6.59
C SER A 66 -8.29 -5.42 5.89
N THR A 67 -9.37 -6.19 6.00
CA THR A 67 -10.70 -5.82 5.48
C THR A 67 -11.64 -5.45 6.61
N THR A 68 -11.72 -6.26 7.67
CA THR A 68 -12.70 -6.07 8.75
C THR A 68 -12.17 -5.32 9.96
N GLY A 69 -10.85 -5.12 10.07
CA GLY A 69 -10.21 -4.47 11.22
C GLY A 69 -10.21 -5.31 12.50
N LEU A 70 -10.69 -6.56 12.45
CA LEU A 70 -10.75 -7.44 13.61
C LEU A 70 -9.39 -8.05 13.94
N ILE A 71 -9.08 -8.14 15.23
CA ILE A 71 -7.92 -8.88 15.73
C ILE A 71 -8.13 -10.38 15.47
N ILE A 72 -7.16 -10.98 14.80
CA ILE A 72 -7.08 -12.41 14.51
C ILE A 72 -6.20 -13.10 15.55
N LYS A 73 -5.07 -12.46 15.89
CA LYS A 73 -4.06 -13.04 16.78
C LYS A 73 -3.37 -11.95 17.60
N THR A 74 -3.17 -12.20 18.88
CA THR A 74 -2.33 -11.37 19.77
C THR A 74 -0.97 -12.04 19.98
N ILE A 75 0.11 -11.34 19.64
CA ILE A 75 1.47 -11.87 19.61
C ILE A 75 2.31 -11.12 20.63
N THR A 76 2.63 -11.74 21.77
CA THR A 76 3.53 -11.15 22.76
C THR A 76 4.99 -11.27 22.32
N ILE A 77 5.73 -10.16 22.42
CA ILE A 77 7.16 -10.11 22.11
C ILE A 77 7.94 -10.39 23.38
N GLY A 78 8.46 -11.62 23.51
CA GLY A 78 9.16 -12.06 24.71
C GLY A 78 10.39 -11.20 25.02
N GLY A 79 10.49 -10.75 26.27
CA GLY A 79 11.62 -9.95 26.74
C GLY A 79 11.62 -8.48 26.28
N ALA A 80 10.62 -8.07 25.49
CA ALA A 80 10.45 -6.67 25.11
C ALA A 80 9.66 -5.89 26.17
N THR A 81 9.87 -4.58 26.19
CA THR A 81 9.04 -3.61 26.89
C THR A 81 8.55 -2.58 25.89
N ASN A 82 7.33 -2.09 26.07
CA ASN A 82 6.82 -0.95 25.34
C ASN A 82 7.08 0.31 26.17
N VAL A 83 8.27 0.89 26.01
CA VAL A 83 8.61 2.17 26.64
C VAL A 83 7.98 3.31 25.86
N ASP A 84 8.22 3.35 24.54
CA ASP A 84 7.64 4.34 23.62
C ASP A 84 7.62 3.75 22.19
N TRP A 85 6.62 2.91 21.90
CA TRP A 85 6.50 2.21 20.61
C TRP A 85 5.73 3.03 19.57
N GLU A 86 6.42 3.44 18.52
CA GLU A 86 5.89 4.42 17.56
C GLU A 86 5.50 3.78 16.22
N ASP A 87 6.46 3.17 15.50
CA ASP A 87 6.19 2.66 14.15
C ASP A 87 6.88 1.32 13.88
N ILE A 88 6.32 0.60 12.90
CA ILE A 88 6.72 -0.76 12.54
C ILE A 88 6.95 -0.86 11.03
N THR A 89 8.10 -1.42 10.66
CA THR A 89 8.42 -1.73 9.26
C THR A 89 8.81 -3.19 9.09
N GLN A 90 9.17 -3.59 7.88
CA GLN A 90 9.45 -5.00 7.58
C GLN A 90 10.42 -5.17 6.41
N ASP A 91 11.12 -6.30 6.43
CA ASP A 91 11.73 -6.91 5.25
C ASP A 91 11.01 -8.21 4.90
N ASP A 92 11.55 -9.00 3.97
CA ASP A 92 10.95 -10.27 3.55
C ASP A 92 10.77 -11.28 4.71
N THR A 93 11.65 -11.21 5.71
CA THR A 93 11.85 -12.22 6.75
C THR A 93 11.60 -11.73 8.19
N HIS A 94 11.57 -10.42 8.43
CA HIS A 94 11.44 -9.83 9.76
C HIS A 94 10.45 -8.66 9.78
N LEU A 95 9.83 -8.45 10.94
CA LEU A 95 9.25 -7.17 11.34
C LEU A 95 10.25 -6.41 12.21
N TYR A 96 10.24 -5.09 12.14
CA TYR A 96 11.07 -4.19 12.93
C TYR A 96 10.16 -3.25 13.70
N ILE A 97 10.02 -3.48 15.00
CA ILE A 97 9.18 -2.67 15.89
C ILE A 97 10.05 -1.60 16.51
N GLY A 98 9.68 -0.33 16.32
CA GLY A 98 10.37 0.80 16.89
C GLY A 98 9.99 1.06 18.34
N ASP A 99 10.96 0.99 19.25
CA ASP A 99 10.84 1.51 20.62
C ASP A 99 11.78 2.72 20.73
N PHE A 100 11.33 3.83 20.15
CA PHE A 100 12.20 4.96 19.83
C PHE A 100 11.54 6.34 19.94
N GLY A 101 10.27 6.40 20.37
CA GLY A 101 9.63 7.65 20.75
C GLY A 101 10.45 8.35 21.82
N ASN A 102 10.50 9.69 21.78
CA ASN A 102 11.38 10.49 22.62
C ASN A 102 10.86 11.92 22.83
N ASN A 103 9.53 12.10 22.78
CA ASN A 103 8.85 13.39 22.87
C ASN A 103 9.06 14.10 24.23
N ILE A 104 9.45 13.38 25.29
CA ILE A 104 9.84 13.92 26.60
C ILE A 104 11.27 14.49 26.53
N ASN A 105 11.40 15.63 25.86
CA ASN A 105 12.60 16.47 25.71
C ASN A 105 13.85 15.71 25.22
N GLY A 106 13.67 14.70 24.37
CA GLY A 106 14.79 13.93 23.83
C GLY A 106 15.59 13.19 24.90
N SER A 107 14.98 12.82 26.03
CA SER A 107 15.69 12.33 27.22
C SER A 107 16.17 10.89 27.12
N ARG A 108 15.56 10.06 26.26
CA ARG A 108 15.90 8.64 26.13
C ARG A 108 17.26 8.43 25.49
N LYS A 109 18.00 7.47 26.05
CA LYS A 109 19.34 7.02 25.61
C LYS A 109 19.36 5.57 25.17
N ASP A 110 18.18 4.96 25.12
CA ASP A 110 17.96 3.54 24.92
C ASP A 110 17.04 3.30 23.73
N LEU A 111 17.07 4.17 22.71
CA LEU A 111 16.28 4.00 21.48
C LEU A 111 16.67 2.70 20.79
N LYS A 112 15.68 1.91 20.36
CA LYS A 112 15.95 0.63 19.74
C LYS A 112 14.86 0.17 18.78
N PHE A 113 15.17 -0.92 18.09
CA PHE A 113 14.22 -1.76 17.41
C PHE A 113 14.23 -3.17 18.01
N TYR A 114 13.05 -3.78 18.09
CA TYR A 114 12.91 -5.23 18.18
C TYR A 114 12.78 -5.80 16.77
N LYS A 115 13.77 -6.58 16.35
CA LYS A 115 13.77 -7.31 15.08
C LYS A 115 13.19 -8.70 15.34
N VAL A 116 11.99 -8.92 14.80
CA VAL A 116 11.13 -10.08 15.06
C VAL A 116 11.08 -10.98 13.82
N PRO A 117 11.52 -12.25 13.91
CA PRO A 117 11.42 -13.18 12.78
C PRO A 117 9.95 -13.47 12.44
N LYS A 118 9.57 -13.26 11.18
CA LYS A 118 8.24 -13.62 10.67
C LYS A 118 7.94 -15.10 10.83
N GLN A 119 8.96 -15.95 10.72
CA GLN A 119 8.81 -17.39 10.95
C GLN A 119 8.32 -17.70 12.38
N SER A 120 8.79 -16.97 13.39
CA SER A 120 8.33 -17.16 14.78
C SER A 120 6.86 -16.75 14.96
N ILE A 121 6.38 -15.77 14.19
CA ILE A 121 4.94 -15.41 14.13
C ILE A 121 4.12 -16.57 13.52
N LEU A 122 4.60 -17.15 12.42
CA LEU A 122 3.94 -18.28 11.74
C LEU A 122 3.88 -19.54 12.61
N ASN A 123 4.85 -19.72 13.50
CA ASN A 123 4.89 -20.86 14.43
C ASN A 123 3.83 -20.77 15.54
N ILE A 124 3.20 -19.61 15.76
CA ILE A 124 2.13 -19.45 16.75
C ILE A 124 0.83 -20.03 16.19
N THR A 125 0.40 -21.15 16.79
CA THR A 125 -0.90 -21.77 16.52
C THR A 125 -1.98 -21.21 17.45
N GLY A 126 -3.09 -20.73 16.90
CA GLY A 126 -4.22 -20.19 17.66
C GLY A 126 -4.32 -18.66 17.62
N SER A 127 -5.18 -18.09 18.48
CA SER A 127 -5.50 -16.66 18.54
C SER A 127 -4.57 -15.86 19.46
N ALA A 128 -3.65 -16.51 20.17
CA ALA A 128 -2.64 -15.84 20.97
C ALA A 128 -1.38 -16.69 21.12
N GLY A 129 -0.23 -16.05 21.30
CA GLY A 129 1.03 -16.73 21.62
C GLY A 129 2.16 -15.74 21.91
N THR A 130 3.30 -16.29 22.33
CA THR A 130 4.49 -15.52 22.68
C THR A 130 5.66 -15.95 21.83
N ILE A 131 6.36 -14.99 21.21
CA ILE A 131 7.65 -15.24 20.58
C ILE A 131 8.71 -15.29 21.69
N PRO A 132 9.52 -16.36 21.79
CA PRO A 132 10.56 -16.44 22.81
C PRO A 132 11.57 -15.29 22.70
N ALA A 133 12.03 -14.77 23.83
CA ALA A 133 13.02 -13.69 23.86
C ALA A 133 14.33 -14.03 23.12
N GLY A 134 14.69 -15.32 23.05
CA GLY A 134 15.88 -15.79 22.32
C GLY A 134 15.77 -15.65 20.79
N ASP A 135 14.56 -15.49 20.25
CA ASP A 135 14.33 -15.29 18.82
C ASP A 135 14.37 -13.80 18.43
N ILE A 136 14.23 -12.90 19.41
CA ILE A 136 14.16 -11.46 19.19
C ILE A 136 15.57 -10.87 19.20
N GLN A 137 15.89 -10.13 18.15
CA GLN A 137 17.13 -9.36 18.07
C GLN A 137 16.87 -7.89 18.40
N VAL A 138 17.88 -7.21 18.94
CA VAL A 138 17.79 -5.78 19.28
C VAL A 138 18.78 -4.98 18.44
N ILE A 139 18.31 -3.87 17.89
CA ILE A 139 19.11 -2.87 17.19
C ILE A 139 19.02 -1.58 18.00
N ASN A 140 20.07 -1.22 18.72
CA ASN A 140 20.10 0.03 19.48
C ASN A 140 20.68 1.14 18.61
N PHE A 141 20.23 2.37 18.83
CA PHE A 141 20.83 3.52 18.18
C PHE A 141 20.83 4.79 19.03
N ALA A 142 21.70 5.72 18.65
CA ALA A 142 21.69 7.11 19.12
C ALA A 142 21.95 8.03 17.93
N TYR A 143 21.36 9.22 17.92
CA TYR A 143 21.61 10.21 16.86
C TYR A 143 23.04 10.74 16.92
N GLU A 144 23.67 10.91 15.76
CA GLU A 144 25.04 11.45 15.69
C GLU A 144 25.17 12.89 16.20
N ASP A 145 24.10 13.68 16.08
CA ASP A 145 24.06 15.10 16.41
C ASP A 145 23.26 15.42 17.69
N GLN A 146 22.87 14.42 18.47
CA GLN A 146 22.28 14.61 19.79
C GLN A 146 23.34 14.60 20.90
N SER A 147 23.85 15.78 21.23
CA SER A 147 24.80 15.95 22.35
C SER A 147 24.14 16.31 23.68
N THR A 148 22.89 16.79 23.65
CA THR A 148 22.14 17.23 24.84
C THR A 148 20.94 16.34 25.07
N PHE A 149 20.84 15.84 26.30
CA PHE A 149 19.69 15.09 26.81
C PHE A 149 19.12 15.88 27.98
N CYS A 150 17.81 15.81 28.19
CA CYS A 150 17.21 16.44 29.37
C CYS A 150 17.97 16.00 30.64
N PRO A 151 18.53 16.94 31.43
CA PRO A 151 19.18 16.60 32.69
C PRO A 151 18.19 15.94 33.65
N VAL A 152 18.65 14.91 34.37
CA VAL A 152 17.82 14.08 35.26
C VAL A 152 17.24 14.87 36.45
N ASP A 153 17.74 16.09 36.69
CA ASP A 153 17.37 17.01 37.77
C ASP A 153 16.47 18.17 37.33
N PHE A 154 15.99 18.18 36.08
CA PHE A 154 15.11 19.21 35.54
C PHE A 154 13.71 18.67 35.20
N THR A 155 12.67 19.51 35.31
CA THR A 155 11.34 19.16 34.81
C THR A 155 11.36 19.21 33.28
N CYS A 156 11.54 18.05 32.63
CA CYS A 156 11.47 17.93 31.18
C CYS A 156 10.04 18.24 30.71
N THR A 157 9.89 19.24 29.84
CA THR A 157 8.62 19.52 29.17
C THR A 157 8.51 18.64 27.93
N SER A 158 7.37 17.96 27.75
CA SER A 158 7.07 17.20 26.54
C SER A 158 7.04 18.09 25.30
N ASN A 159 7.21 17.49 24.13
CA ASN A 159 7.04 18.11 22.81
C ASN A 159 7.97 19.31 22.57
N ASN A 160 9.23 19.19 23.02
CA ASN A 160 10.26 20.22 22.86
C ASN A 160 11.62 19.61 22.47
N THR A 161 11.62 18.77 21.45
CA THR A 161 12.83 18.11 20.95
C THR A 161 12.80 17.95 19.43
N GLN A 162 13.98 17.85 18.82
CA GLN A 162 14.17 17.48 17.42
C GLN A 162 14.50 15.98 17.26
N PHE A 163 14.73 15.27 18.36
CA PHE A 163 15.25 13.89 18.41
C PHE A 163 14.18 12.87 18.81
N ASP A 164 12.98 13.10 18.32
CA ASP A 164 11.82 12.23 18.50
C ASP A 164 11.63 11.44 17.20
N CYS A 165 11.98 10.15 17.20
CA CYS A 165 11.81 9.30 16.03
C CYS A 165 10.37 8.81 16.06
N GLU A 166 9.65 8.89 14.94
CA GLU A 166 8.27 8.41 14.91
C GLU A 166 7.96 7.59 13.68
N ALA A 167 8.75 7.70 12.61
CA ALA A 167 8.46 6.98 11.39
C ALA A 167 9.67 6.21 10.86
N VAL A 168 9.43 5.02 10.32
CA VAL A 168 10.50 4.15 9.84
C VAL A 168 10.18 3.43 8.53
N ILE A 169 11.16 3.35 7.64
CA ILE A 169 11.12 2.54 6.42
C ILE A 169 12.32 1.60 6.40
N TYR A 170 12.09 0.31 6.14
CA TYR A 170 13.16 -0.59 5.74
C TYR A 170 13.45 -0.44 4.25
N ASP A 171 14.72 -0.31 3.88
CA ASP A 171 15.17 -0.45 2.50
C ASP A 171 16.59 -1.01 2.42
N ASN A 172 16.80 -1.99 1.53
CA ASN A 172 18.12 -2.53 1.19
C ASN A 172 19.06 -2.78 2.39
N GLY A 173 18.56 -3.43 3.45
CA GLY A 173 19.34 -3.76 4.65
C GLY A 173 19.54 -2.61 5.63
N LYS A 174 18.90 -1.47 5.44
CA LYS A 174 18.93 -0.30 6.32
C LYS A 174 17.53 0.04 6.84
N LEU A 175 17.50 0.68 8.01
CA LEU A 175 16.32 1.35 8.56
C LEU A 175 16.50 2.85 8.36
N HIS A 176 15.56 3.46 7.65
CA HIS A 176 15.47 4.88 7.38
C HIS A 176 14.50 5.50 8.37
N LEU A 177 14.99 6.41 9.19
CA LEU A 177 14.32 6.98 10.36
C LEU A 177 13.90 8.41 10.07
N PHE A 178 12.68 8.80 10.42
CA PHE A 178 12.17 10.15 10.22
C PHE A 178 11.65 10.72 11.54
N THR A 179 12.09 11.93 11.86
CA THR A 179 11.77 12.55 13.16
C THR A 179 10.42 13.28 13.14
N LYS A 180 9.65 13.17 14.24
CA LYS A 180 8.61 14.14 14.63
C LYS A 180 9.27 15.34 15.31
N ASN A 181 9.75 16.29 14.51
CA ASN A 181 10.49 17.42 15.06
C ASN A 181 9.54 18.52 15.58
N TRP A 182 9.57 18.73 16.89
CA TRP A 182 8.71 19.70 17.56
C TRP A 182 9.23 21.15 17.49
N VAL A 183 10.47 21.36 17.03
CA VAL A 183 11.17 22.64 17.19
C VAL A 183 11.34 23.38 15.86
N THR A 184 11.76 22.71 14.80
CA THR A 184 12.22 23.40 13.57
C THR A 184 11.23 23.35 12.41
N GLY A 185 10.18 22.52 12.47
CA GLY A 185 9.24 22.34 11.36
C GLY A 185 9.80 21.54 10.18
N TYR A 186 10.79 20.69 10.45
CA TYR A 186 11.39 19.76 9.47
C TYR A 186 11.28 18.34 9.97
N THR A 187 11.06 17.36 9.11
CA THR A 187 11.43 15.98 9.43
C THR A 187 12.86 15.76 8.95
N VAL A 188 13.71 15.22 9.83
CA VAL A 188 15.10 14.89 9.53
C VAL A 188 15.19 13.39 9.29
N HIS A 189 15.90 13.02 8.24
CA HIS A 189 16.07 11.64 7.83
C HIS A 189 17.45 11.13 8.26
N TYR A 190 17.44 10.01 8.99
CA TYR A 190 18.64 9.30 9.42
C TYR A 190 18.62 7.86 8.93
N THR A 191 19.77 7.19 8.97
CA THR A 191 19.86 5.76 8.66
C THR A 191 20.71 4.98 9.66
N ILE A 192 20.34 3.71 9.86
CA ILE A 192 21.12 2.69 10.57
C ILE A 192 21.04 1.33 9.86
N PRO A 193 22.01 0.42 10.03
CA PRO A 193 21.89 -0.95 9.56
C PRO A 193 20.72 -1.70 10.21
N ALA A 194 20.00 -2.52 9.45
CA ALA A 194 18.91 -3.38 9.93
C ALA A 194 19.40 -4.68 10.60
N THR A 195 20.66 -4.72 11.01
CA THR A 195 21.31 -5.87 11.67
C THR A 195 21.46 -5.61 13.17
N ALA A 196 21.26 -6.62 14.00
CA ALA A 196 21.44 -6.52 15.45
C ALA A 196 22.78 -5.85 15.82
N GLY A 197 22.76 -4.95 16.79
CA GLY A 197 23.95 -4.18 17.16
C GLY A 197 23.61 -2.85 17.84
N THR A 198 24.63 -2.02 18.02
CA THR A 198 24.48 -0.66 18.53
C THR A 198 25.13 0.29 17.54
N TYR A 199 24.38 1.27 17.05
CA TYR A 199 24.82 2.16 15.99
C TYR A 199 24.66 3.63 16.35
N THR A 200 25.44 4.47 15.69
CA THR A 200 25.18 5.90 15.62
C THR A 200 24.42 6.15 14.33
N ALA A 201 23.23 6.74 14.43
CA ALA A 201 22.39 7.05 13.28
C ALA A 201 22.99 8.19 12.47
N THR A 202 23.26 7.95 11.20
CA THR A 202 23.85 8.92 10.28
C THR A 202 22.76 9.79 9.71
N LYS A 203 22.89 11.12 9.82
CA LYS A 203 22.00 12.10 9.24
C LYS A 203 22.24 12.19 7.73
N LEU A 204 21.16 12.22 6.97
CA LEU A 204 21.23 12.22 5.52
C LEU A 204 20.68 13.53 4.97
N ASP A 205 19.37 13.66 4.86
CA ASP A 205 18.68 14.85 4.35
C ASP A 205 17.47 15.23 5.23
N ASN A 206 16.67 16.19 4.77
CA ASN A 206 15.50 16.67 5.51
C ASN A 206 14.42 17.23 4.57
N LEU A 207 13.20 17.32 5.11
CA LEU A 207 12.05 17.90 4.44
C LEU A 207 11.41 18.95 5.35
N ALA A 208 11.24 20.17 4.85
CA ALA A 208 10.38 21.17 5.49
C ALA A 208 8.94 20.66 5.42
N THR A 209 8.28 20.48 6.57
CA THR A 209 6.98 19.81 6.64
C THR A 209 5.80 20.77 6.55
N ASP A 210 6.07 22.08 6.50
CA ASP A 210 5.06 23.15 6.52
C ASP A 210 4.04 22.97 7.66
N GLY A 211 4.56 22.75 8.88
CA GLY A 211 3.78 22.64 10.11
C GLY A 211 3.16 21.26 10.37
N VAL A 212 3.56 20.22 9.62
CA VAL A 212 3.12 18.84 9.85
C VAL A 212 4.12 18.11 10.75
N LEU A 213 3.60 17.44 11.77
CA LEU A 213 4.32 16.51 12.64
C LEU A 213 4.17 15.11 12.06
N ILE A 214 5.28 14.49 11.66
CA ILE A 214 5.30 13.16 11.04
C ILE A 214 5.08 12.09 12.11
N THR A 215 4.23 11.10 11.82
CA THR A 215 3.82 10.03 12.75
C THR A 215 4.14 8.64 12.24
N SER A 216 4.14 8.41 10.92
CA SER A 216 4.53 7.13 10.33
C SER A 216 4.95 7.33 8.86
N ALA A 217 5.63 6.35 8.28
CA ALA A 217 6.09 6.39 6.90
C ALA A 217 5.91 5.05 6.20
N THR A 218 5.64 5.08 4.89
CA THR A 218 5.63 3.87 4.08
C THR A 218 6.27 4.07 2.72
N LYS A 219 7.10 3.11 2.32
CA LYS A 219 7.64 3.01 0.97
C LYS A 219 6.63 2.28 0.10
N MET A 220 6.10 2.98 -0.90
CA MET A 220 5.12 2.43 -1.83
C MET A 220 5.80 1.70 -2.99
N ASN A 221 6.96 2.21 -3.43
CA ASN A 221 7.91 1.55 -4.33
C ASN A 221 9.29 2.25 -4.24
N ASP A 222 10.25 1.86 -5.08
CA ASP A 222 11.62 2.41 -5.11
C ASP A 222 11.74 3.89 -5.49
N ARG A 223 10.61 4.56 -5.77
CA ARG A 223 10.55 5.96 -6.18
C ARG A 223 9.43 6.72 -5.49
N ILE A 224 8.67 6.11 -4.58
CA ILE A 224 7.52 6.73 -3.95
C ILE A 224 7.49 6.36 -2.46
N VAL A 225 7.52 7.40 -1.63
CA VAL A 225 7.36 7.32 -0.18
C VAL A 225 6.22 8.25 0.24
N ALA A 226 5.38 7.79 1.15
CA ALA A 226 4.38 8.60 1.82
C ALA A 226 4.75 8.75 3.30
N LEU A 227 4.81 9.99 3.76
CA LEU A 227 4.97 10.35 5.17
C LEU A 227 3.61 10.82 5.70
N LEU A 228 3.07 10.14 6.70
CA LEU A 228 1.84 10.50 7.38
C LEU A 228 2.14 11.46 8.53
N GLY A 229 1.19 12.34 8.82
CA GLY A 229 1.26 13.19 10.00
C GLY A 229 0.01 14.03 10.20
N TYR A 230 0.02 14.89 11.21
CA TYR A 230 -1.03 15.87 11.47
C TYR A 230 -0.44 17.28 11.64
N ASP A 231 -1.27 18.31 11.51
CA ASP A 231 -0.81 19.69 11.74
C ASP A 231 -0.52 19.97 13.21
N ASN A 232 0.51 20.78 13.47
CA ASN A 232 0.77 21.32 14.81
C ASN A 232 -0.14 22.52 15.13
N VAL A 233 -1.44 22.37 14.86
CA VAL A 233 -2.47 23.37 15.15
C VAL A 233 -3.44 22.73 16.12
N ASN A 234 -3.31 23.07 17.40
CA ASN A 234 -4.11 22.48 18.46
C ASN A 234 -5.32 23.38 18.80
N VAL A 235 -6.52 22.82 18.76
CA VAL A 235 -7.74 23.46 19.22
C VAL A 235 -8.40 22.57 20.27
N ALA A 236 -8.45 23.06 21.52
CA ALA A 236 -9.04 22.35 22.65
C ALA A 236 -8.44 20.95 22.90
N GLY A 237 -7.13 20.80 22.72
CA GLY A 237 -6.41 19.54 22.95
C GLY A 237 -6.31 18.63 21.72
N ILE A 238 -6.97 18.96 20.60
CA ILE A 238 -6.95 18.13 19.39
C ILE A 238 -6.29 18.88 18.23
N ASN A 239 -5.39 18.22 17.50
CA ASN A 239 -4.81 18.73 16.25
C ASN A 239 -5.85 18.75 15.14
N THR A 240 -5.88 19.77 14.27
CA THR A 240 -7.08 20.00 13.45
C THR A 240 -7.21 19.10 12.21
N LYS A 241 -6.09 18.67 11.60
CA LYS A 241 -6.09 17.98 10.29
C LYS A 241 -4.96 16.98 10.13
N GLY A 242 -5.26 15.87 9.45
CA GLY A 242 -4.27 14.90 8.96
C GLY A 242 -3.72 15.28 7.58
N TRP A 243 -2.50 14.85 7.30
CA TRP A 243 -1.73 15.16 6.10
C TRP A 243 -0.89 13.98 5.63
N ILE A 244 -0.62 13.93 4.32
CA ILE A 244 0.43 13.10 3.73
C ILE A 244 1.40 14.01 2.97
N TRP A 245 2.69 13.82 3.22
CA TRP A 245 3.74 14.24 2.29
C TRP A 245 4.06 13.07 1.35
N LEU A 246 3.67 13.20 0.08
CA LEU A 246 4.00 12.23 -0.96
C LEU A 246 5.26 12.69 -1.69
N VAL A 247 6.33 11.91 -1.53
CA VAL A 247 7.65 12.15 -2.11
C VAL A 247 7.84 11.19 -3.28
N THR A 248 8.09 11.73 -4.48
CA THR A 248 8.09 10.97 -5.72
C THR A 248 9.33 11.20 -6.58
N GLY A 249 9.73 10.14 -7.29
CA GLY A 249 10.79 10.14 -8.28
C GLY A 249 12.20 10.28 -7.72
N PHE A 250 12.41 10.06 -6.41
CA PHE A 250 13.75 9.97 -5.82
C PHE A 250 14.56 8.83 -6.46
N THR A 251 15.88 8.91 -6.37
CA THR A 251 16.81 7.97 -7.01
C THR A 251 17.24 6.83 -6.11
N ASP A 252 17.30 7.08 -4.80
CA ASP A 252 17.67 6.14 -3.77
C ASP A 252 17.14 6.64 -2.42
N MET A 253 17.01 5.72 -1.45
CA MET A 253 16.47 6.06 -0.14
C MET A 253 17.44 6.89 0.72
N ASP A 254 18.75 6.84 0.50
CA ASP A 254 19.70 7.65 1.28
C ASP A 254 19.56 9.16 0.95
N HIS A 255 19.04 9.51 -0.23
CA HIS A 255 18.76 10.88 -0.67
C HIS A 255 17.28 11.10 -1.01
N VAL A 256 16.38 10.50 -0.23
CA VAL A 256 14.93 10.44 -0.51
C VAL A 256 14.31 11.82 -0.72
N PHE A 257 14.77 12.85 -0.03
CA PHE A 257 14.26 14.21 -0.20
C PHE A 257 15.09 15.00 -1.20
N GLU A 258 16.41 14.93 -1.15
CA GLU A 258 17.26 15.73 -2.05
C GLU A 258 17.11 15.35 -3.52
N SER A 259 16.99 14.06 -3.81
CA SER A 259 16.88 13.53 -5.18
C SER A 259 15.45 13.50 -5.73
N ALA A 260 14.44 13.73 -4.89
CA ALA A 260 13.05 13.65 -5.29
C ALA A 260 12.67 14.70 -6.35
N THR A 261 12.03 14.25 -7.42
CA THR A 261 11.48 15.13 -8.46
C THR A 261 10.14 15.75 -8.09
N GLY A 262 9.43 15.19 -7.10
CA GLY A 262 8.15 15.69 -6.63
C GLY A 262 8.01 15.56 -5.12
N LYS A 263 7.53 16.62 -4.47
CA LYS A 263 7.14 16.66 -3.06
C LYS A 263 5.81 17.37 -2.99
N GLN A 264 4.77 16.68 -2.54
CA GLN A 264 3.44 17.29 -2.44
C GLN A 264 2.82 17.00 -1.09
N LYS A 265 2.17 18.01 -0.54
CA LYS A 265 1.39 17.93 0.68
C LYS A 265 -0.09 17.73 0.34
N ILE A 266 -0.66 16.65 0.85
CA ILE A 266 -2.04 16.21 0.59
C ILE A 266 -2.81 16.23 1.90
N GLY A 267 -3.92 16.96 1.97
CA GLY A 267 -4.78 17.00 3.15
C GLY A 267 -5.71 15.80 3.23
N LEU A 268 -5.88 15.22 4.41
CA LEU A 268 -6.76 14.06 4.65
C LEU A 268 -8.14 14.43 5.21
N GLY A 269 -8.37 15.71 5.48
CA GLY A 269 -9.61 16.20 6.09
C GLY A 269 -9.41 16.59 7.55
N SER A 270 -10.52 16.82 8.25
CA SER A 270 -10.51 17.24 9.65
C SER A 270 -10.45 16.04 10.59
N VAL A 271 -9.68 16.19 11.66
CA VAL A 271 -9.51 15.22 12.75
C VAL A 271 -10.84 14.74 13.34
N ILE A 272 -11.91 15.55 13.31
CA ILE A 272 -13.21 15.18 13.86
C ILE A 272 -13.89 14.06 13.06
N PHE A 273 -13.41 13.80 11.84
CA PHE A 273 -13.86 12.72 10.97
C PHE A 273 -12.83 11.62 10.80
N THR A 274 -11.54 11.94 10.93
CA THR A 274 -10.44 11.00 10.67
C THR A 274 -9.77 10.48 11.93
N GLY A 275 -10.02 11.10 13.09
CA GLY A 275 -9.16 10.99 14.26
C GLY A 275 -7.76 11.54 14.01
N GLN A 276 -6.90 11.41 15.01
CA GLN A 276 -5.47 11.70 14.88
C GLN A 276 -4.80 10.51 14.20
N VAL A 277 -4.30 10.73 12.99
CA VAL A 277 -3.74 9.66 12.14
C VAL A 277 -2.32 9.33 12.59
N GLU A 278 -2.05 8.06 12.86
CA GLU A 278 -0.75 7.62 13.40
C GLU A 278 -0.07 6.62 12.47
N GLY A 279 -0.72 5.51 12.12
CA GLY A 279 -0.10 4.47 11.27
C GLY A 279 -0.42 4.59 9.77
N ILE A 280 0.57 4.34 8.90
CA ILE A 280 0.38 4.18 7.45
C ILE A 280 1.14 2.96 6.90
N THR A 281 0.52 2.21 5.99
CA THR A 281 1.22 1.12 5.29
C THR A 281 0.77 0.96 3.85
N ALA A 282 1.71 0.75 2.93
CA ALA A 282 1.42 0.42 1.54
C ALA A 282 0.86 -1.01 1.43
N VAL A 283 -0.31 -1.13 0.80
CA VAL A 283 -0.97 -2.43 0.54
C VAL A 283 -0.97 -2.80 -0.94
N LYS A 284 -0.80 -1.80 -1.81
CA LYS A 284 -0.57 -1.91 -3.27
C LYS A 284 0.28 -0.71 -3.73
N PRO A 285 0.82 -0.70 -4.96
CA PRO A 285 1.71 0.37 -5.43
C PRO A 285 1.20 1.81 -5.27
N THR A 286 -0.11 1.99 -5.18
CA THR A 286 -0.79 3.29 -5.05
C THR A 286 -1.91 3.29 -4.02
N ARG A 287 -1.95 2.27 -3.16
CA ARG A 287 -2.97 2.13 -2.12
C ARG A 287 -2.29 1.97 -0.79
N VAL A 288 -2.74 2.76 0.18
CA VAL A 288 -2.28 2.66 1.56
C VAL A 288 -3.47 2.38 2.47
N HIS A 289 -3.20 1.71 3.59
CA HIS A 289 -4.08 1.72 4.75
C HIS A 289 -3.54 2.72 5.78
N ILE A 290 -4.45 3.38 6.48
CA ILE A 290 -4.15 4.39 7.50
C ILE A 290 -4.98 4.08 8.73
N THR A 291 -4.41 4.26 9.91
CA THR A 291 -5.10 4.13 11.19
C THR A 291 -5.06 5.43 11.97
N ASN A 292 -5.95 5.53 12.96
CA ASN A 292 -6.02 6.68 13.85
C ASN A 292 -6.25 6.23 15.29
N GLU A 293 -5.82 7.07 16.22
CA GLU A 293 -6.14 6.91 17.63
C GLU A 293 -7.60 7.24 17.93
N ARG A 294 -8.13 6.57 18.94
CA ARG A 294 -9.42 6.86 19.52
C ARG A 294 -9.33 8.14 20.34
N ILE A 295 -10.04 9.17 19.89
CA ILE A 295 -10.26 10.38 20.67
C ILE A 295 -11.46 10.15 21.59
N SER A 296 -11.28 10.35 22.89
CA SER A 296 -12.34 10.18 23.89
C SER A 296 -12.93 11.50 24.41
N SER A 297 -12.26 12.63 24.17
CA SER A 297 -12.64 13.97 24.63
C SER A 297 -11.99 15.06 23.76
N PRO A 298 -12.62 16.23 23.55
CA PRO A 298 -14.01 16.60 23.91
C PRO A 298 -15.10 15.93 23.04
N LEU A 299 -14.73 15.20 21.99
CA LEU A 299 -15.64 14.44 21.14
C LEU A 299 -15.13 13.00 21.01
N ILE A 300 -16.04 12.05 20.91
CA ILE A 300 -15.67 10.65 20.66
C ILE A 300 -15.45 10.44 19.16
N VAL A 301 -14.21 10.14 18.79
CA VAL A 301 -13.84 9.60 17.48
C VAL A 301 -13.26 8.22 17.73
N LYS A 302 -13.79 7.19 17.07
CA LYS A 302 -13.32 5.81 17.26
C LYS A 302 -11.93 5.65 16.66
N ALA A 303 -11.17 4.65 17.12
CA ALA A 303 -10.06 4.13 16.34
C ALA A 303 -10.62 3.42 15.09
N GLN A 304 -10.07 3.71 13.91
CA GLN A 304 -10.59 3.24 12.63
C GLN A 304 -9.46 2.83 11.69
N LEU A 305 -9.82 1.99 10.74
CA LEU A 305 -9.00 1.63 9.59
C LEU A 305 -9.56 2.34 8.35
N PHE A 306 -8.71 3.08 7.66
CA PHE A 306 -9.01 3.75 6.40
C PHE A 306 -8.24 3.11 5.24
N GLY A 307 -8.83 3.16 4.06
CA GLY A 307 -8.15 2.95 2.79
C GLY A 307 -8.01 4.27 2.05
N LEU A 308 -6.86 4.47 1.41
CA LEU A 308 -6.63 5.65 0.58
C LEU A 308 -6.06 5.25 -0.80
N ASN A 309 -6.60 5.90 -1.83
CA ASN A 309 -6.11 5.81 -3.20
C ASN A 309 -5.29 7.07 -3.54
N LEU A 310 -4.02 6.87 -3.88
CA LEU A 310 -3.10 7.94 -4.26
C LEU A 310 -2.83 8.07 -5.77
N ASP A 311 -3.54 7.31 -6.62
CA ASP A 311 -3.37 7.31 -8.09
C ASP A 311 -3.37 8.73 -8.67
N ALA A 312 -4.33 9.56 -8.26
CA ALA A 312 -4.52 10.91 -8.79
C ALA A 312 -3.35 11.87 -8.46
N PHE A 313 -2.51 11.51 -7.49
CA PHE A 313 -1.40 12.34 -7.03
C PHE A 313 -0.05 11.83 -7.55
N ILE A 314 0.02 10.63 -8.12
CA ILE A 314 1.27 10.04 -8.57
C ILE A 314 1.41 10.25 -10.08
N PRO A 315 2.55 10.79 -10.56
CA PRO A 315 2.82 10.86 -12.00
C PRO A 315 2.74 9.46 -12.63
N SER A 316 2.01 9.31 -13.73
CA SER A 316 1.82 8.01 -14.39
C SER A 316 3.14 7.34 -14.81
N SER A 317 4.19 8.13 -15.08
CA SER A 317 5.54 7.64 -15.37
C SER A 317 6.22 6.92 -14.19
N LEU A 318 5.71 7.06 -12.97
CA LEU A 318 6.26 6.44 -11.75
C LEU A 318 5.39 5.29 -11.24
N LEU A 319 4.25 5.04 -11.89
CA LEU A 319 3.43 3.89 -11.61
C LEU A 319 4.02 2.65 -12.30
N PRO A 320 3.84 1.45 -11.74
CA PRO A 320 4.05 0.21 -12.49
C PRO A 320 2.98 0.11 -13.59
N GLU A 321 3.05 0.99 -14.59
CA GLU A 321 2.15 1.09 -15.72
C GLU A 321 2.84 0.64 -16.99
N GLY A 322 2.04 0.06 -17.88
CA GLY A 322 2.44 -0.34 -19.21
C GLY A 322 1.96 -1.71 -19.61
N LEU A 323 1.90 -2.64 -18.66
CA LEU A 323 1.50 -4.02 -18.94
C LEU A 323 -0.01 -4.19 -18.83
N THR A 324 -0.67 -4.26 -19.98
CA THR A 324 -2.13 -4.45 -20.10
C THR A 324 -2.44 -5.78 -20.81
N ASN A 325 -3.72 -6.16 -20.83
CA ASN A 325 -4.21 -7.34 -21.55
C ASN A 325 -3.47 -8.67 -21.25
N PHE A 326 -2.88 -8.81 -20.06
CA PHE A 326 -2.30 -10.07 -19.61
C PHE A 326 -3.39 -11.13 -19.47
N THR A 327 -3.34 -12.12 -20.36
CA THR A 327 -4.32 -13.20 -20.53
C THR A 327 -3.61 -14.54 -20.79
N SER A 328 -4.34 -15.63 -20.57
CA SER A 328 -3.85 -17.00 -20.75
C SER A 328 -4.87 -17.84 -21.54
N ARG A 329 -4.38 -18.75 -22.38
CA ARG A 329 -5.18 -19.77 -23.06
C ARG A 329 -4.51 -21.14 -22.97
N LEU A 330 -5.16 -22.07 -22.27
CA LEU A 330 -4.77 -23.48 -22.26
C LEU A 330 -5.27 -24.16 -23.55
N SER A 331 -4.36 -24.78 -24.31
CA SER A 331 -4.66 -25.55 -25.52
C SER A 331 -3.60 -26.65 -25.67
N ASP A 332 -4.00 -27.88 -25.99
CA ASP A 332 -3.08 -28.99 -26.26
C ASP A 332 -2.03 -29.24 -25.16
N ASN A 333 -2.45 -29.15 -23.89
CA ASN A 333 -1.58 -29.20 -22.70
C ASN A 333 -0.43 -28.17 -22.72
N LYS A 334 -0.67 -26.98 -23.30
CA LYS A 334 0.24 -25.83 -23.24
C LYS A 334 -0.52 -24.59 -22.80
N VAL A 335 0.13 -23.77 -21.97
CA VAL A 335 -0.42 -22.47 -21.55
C VAL A 335 0.16 -21.38 -22.43
N ASN A 336 -0.69 -20.75 -23.24
CA ASN A 336 -0.32 -19.62 -24.07
C ASN A 336 -0.63 -18.32 -23.34
N LEU A 337 0.39 -17.57 -22.99
CA LEU A 337 0.30 -16.27 -22.34
C LEU A 337 0.40 -15.16 -23.39
N THR A 338 -0.39 -14.12 -23.23
CA THR A 338 -0.34 -12.91 -24.08
C THR A 338 -0.48 -11.67 -23.19
N TRP A 339 0.33 -10.66 -23.44
CA TRP A 339 0.21 -9.35 -22.81
C TRP A 339 0.54 -8.24 -23.80
N GLU A 340 0.09 -7.03 -23.51
CA GLU A 340 0.47 -5.82 -24.21
C GLU A 340 1.35 -4.97 -23.32
N TYR A 341 2.32 -4.29 -23.92
CA TYR A 341 3.16 -3.33 -23.24
C TYR A 341 3.23 -2.03 -24.05
N ASP A 342 2.87 -0.91 -23.42
CA ASP A 342 2.73 0.38 -24.11
C ASP A 342 3.72 1.46 -23.67
N GLN A 343 4.67 1.13 -22.79
CA GLN A 343 5.67 2.08 -22.28
C GLN A 343 7.06 1.86 -22.87
N PRO A 344 7.85 2.92 -23.08
CA PRO A 344 9.28 2.78 -23.38
C PRO A 344 10.07 2.27 -22.17
N GLY A 345 11.27 1.72 -22.42
CA GLY A 345 12.25 1.43 -21.37
C GLY A 345 12.27 0.00 -20.83
N ALA A 346 11.33 -0.87 -21.19
CA ALA A 346 11.49 -2.30 -20.95
C ALA A 346 12.67 -2.86 -21.75
N SER A 347 13.60 -3.52 -21.05
CA SER A 347 14.68 -4.30 -21.66
C SER A 347 14.14 -5.66 -22.09
N TYR A 348 13.48 -6.36 -21.17
CA TYR A 348 12.86 -7.65 -21.42
C TYR A 348 11.79 -7.98 -20.38
N PHE A 349 11.01 -9.02 -20.66
CA PHE A 349 10.00 -9.58 -19.78
C PHE A 349 10.44 -10.98 -19.36
N GLU A 350 10.35 -11.29 -18.08
CA GLU A 350 10.49 -12.65 -17.57
C GLU A 350 9.11 -13.21 -17.26
N VAL A 351 8.86 -14.43 -17.71
CA VAL A 351 7.64 -15.16 -17.37
C VAL A 351 7.96 -16.01 -16.16
N GLU A 352 7.19 -15.83 -15.10
CA GLU A 352 7.34 -16.56 -13.85
C GLU A 352 6.12 -17.41 -13.55
N ILE A 353 6.36 -18.56 -12.95
CA ILE A 353 5.36 -19.57 -12.61
C ILE A 353 5.39 -19.86 -11.11
N SER A 354 4.25 -20.10 -10.49
CA SER A 354 4.14 -20.57 -9.10
C SER A 354 3.03 -21.61 -8.98
N GLY A 355 3.24 -22.64 -8.15
CA GLY A 355 2.20 -23.64 -7.85
C GLY A 355 1.22 -23.19 -6.77
N SER A 356 1.61 -22.20 -5.95
CA SER A 356 0.82 -21.70 -4.82
C SER A 356 0.23 -20.31 -5.05
N GLY A 357 0.81 -19.53 -5.96
CA GLY A 357 0.46 -18.12 -6.16
C GLY A 357 1.08 -17.19 -5.11
N ASN A 358 1.86 -17.73 -4.17
CA ASN A 358 2.62 -16.95 -3.19
C ASN A 358 3.85 -16.32 -3.85
N ASN A 359 4.17 -15.08 -3.45
CA ASN A 359 5.26 -14.31 -4.07
C ASN A 359 6.62 -15.03 -4.03
N ASP A 360 6.87 -15.83 -3.00
CA ASP A 360 8.16 -16.47 -2.72
C ASP A 360 8.40 -17.76 -3.52
N ASP A 361 7.36 -18.30 -4.17
CA ASP A 361 7.42 -19.54 -4.97
C ASP A 361 7.44 -19.26 -6.49
N PHE A 362 7.43 -17.99 -6.91
CA PHE A 362 7.55 -17.67 -8.32
C PHE A 362 8.95 -17.98 -8.85
N LYS A 363 9.01 -18.80 -9.91
CA LYS A 363 10.24 -19.21 -10.60
C LYS A 363 10.18 -18.80 -12.05
N ARG A 364 11.28 -18.27 -12.58
CA ARG A 364 11.38 -17.91 -13.99
C ARG A 364 11.36 -19.15 -14.89
N ILE A 365 10.44 -19.15 -15.86
CA ILE A 365 10.33 -20.19 -16.91
C ILE A 365 10.68 -19.66 -18.31
N GLY A 366 10.75 -18.34 -18.48
CA GLY A 366 10.95 -17.74 -19.80
C GLY A 366 11.51 -16.33 -19.76
N LYS A 367 12.02 -15.88 -20.92
CA LYS A 367 12.38 -14.49 -21.17
C LYS A 367 11.98 -14.10 -22.58
N VAL A 368 11.35 -12.93 -22.72
CA VAL A 368 10.93 -12.33 -23.98
C VAL A 368 11.56 -10.94 -24.07
N ASN A 369 12.41 -10.69 -25.05
CA ASN A 369 13.04 -9.38 -25.22
C ASN A 369 12.01 -8.34 -25.70
N SER A 370 12.14 -7.10 -25.21
CA SER A 370 11.35 -5.98 -25.70
C SER A 370 11.69 -5.70 -27.17
N THR A 371 10.68 -5.34 -27.97
CA THR A 371 10.88 -4.95 -29.38
C THR A 371 11.20 -3.45 -29.53
N ASN A 372 11.26 -2.70 -28.41
CA ASN A 372 11.43 -1.24 -28.39
C ASN A 372 10.43 -0.48 -29.29
N THR A 373 9.27 -1.09 -29.51
CA THR A 373 8.14 -0.56 -30.29
C THR A 373 6.91 -0.59 -29.39
N PHE A 374 6.16 0.51 -29.35
CA PHE A 374 5.08 0.68 -28.36
C PHE A 374 3.86 1.35 -29.02
N PRO A 375 2.64 0.83 -28.82
CA PRO A 375 2.32 -0.39 -28.08
C PRO A 375 2.75 -1.65 -28.84
N ALA A 376 3.15 -2.70 -28.11
CA ALA A 376 3.47 -4.01 -28.67
C ALA A 376 2.80 -5.14 -27.90
N THR A 377 2.43 -6.20 -28.63
CA THR A 377 1.89 -7.44 -28.07
C THR A 377 2.99 -8.49 -27.97
N TYR A 378 3.11 -9.09 -26.79
CA TYR A 378 4.09 -10.12 -26.48
C TYR A 378 3.38 -11.43 -26.18
N ARG A 379 4.08 -12.55 -26.43
CA ARG A 379 3.55 -13.90 -26.26
C ARG A 379 4.61 -14.83 -25.67
N PHE A 380 4.17 -15.77 -24.86
CA PHE A 380 5.00 -16.86 -24.36
C PHE A 380 4.16 -18.13 -24.25
N THR A 381 4.73 -19.28 -24.60
CA THR A 381 4.07 -20.58 -24.47
C THR A 381 4.83 -21.41 -23.45
N ASP A 382 4.14 -21.77 -22.37
CA ASP A 382 4.61 -22.80 -21.45
C ASP A 382 4.18 -24.18 -21.98
N ASP A 383 5.17 -24.98 -22.37
CA ASP A 383 5.04 -26.36 -22.84
C ASP A 383 5.22 -27.42 -21.75
N HIS A 384 5.43 -26.99 -20.49
CA HIS A 384 5.55 -27.83 -19.30
C HIS A 384 4.30 -27.76 -18.42
N ALA A 385 3.14 -27.55 -19.04
CA ALA A 385 1.87 -27.49 -18.32
C ALA A 385 1.42 -28.88 -17.85
N ASP A 386 2.24 -29.59 -17.07
CA ASP A 386 1.93 -30.85 -16.41
C ASP A 386 1.63 -30.65 -14.91
N PHE A 387 0.70 -29.75 -14.61
CA PHE A 387 0.26 -29.47 -13.26
C PHE A 387 -1.13 -30.07 -12.96
N SER A 388 -1.37 -30.43 -11.70
CA SER A 388 -2.68 -30.82 -11.17
C SER A 388 -3.26 -29.68 -10.33
N GLY A 389 -4.44 -29.17 -10.70
CA GLY A 389 -5.07 -28.04 -9.99
C GLY A 389 -4.79 -26.70 -10.68
N GLU A 390 -4.43 -25.68 -9.88
CA GLU A 390 -4.14 -24.33 -10.36
C GLU A 390 -2.63 -24.10 -10.53
N GLN A 391 -2.29 -23.30 -11.53
CA GLN A 391 -0.95 -22.82 -11.80
C GLN A 391 -1.00 -21.31 -11.99
N TYR A 392 -0.13 -20.58 -11.32
CA TYR A 392 -0.12 -19.13 -11.32
C TYR A 392 1.01 -18.60 -12.18
N TYR A 393 0.75 -17.54 -12.92
CA TYR A 393 1.70 -16.88 -13.80
C TYR A 393 1.75 -15.38 -13.53
N ARG A 394 2.94 -14.80 -13.58
CA ARG A 394 3.12 -13.34 -13.63
C ARG A 394 4.21 -12.96 -14.61
N ILE A 395 4.17 -11.73 -15.09
CA ILE A 395 5.22 -11.13 -15.90
C ILE A 395 6.05 -10.23 -14.99
N ARG A 396 7.35 -10.49 -14.95
CA ARG A 396 8.35 -9.64 -14.33
C ARG A 396 9.00 -8.79 -15.43
N VAL A 397 8.63 -7.52 -15.51
CA VAL A 397 9.20 -6.55 -16.45
C VAL A 397 10.56 -6.12 -15.91
N VAL A 398 11.61 -6.25 -16.72
CA VAL A 398 12.95 -5.74 -16.41
C VAL A 398 13.27 -4.61 -17.38
N THR A 399 13.57 -3.42 -16.85
CA THR A 399 13.87 -2.23 -17.64
C THR A 399 15.35 -2.11 -18.01
N LEU A 400 15.67 -1.17 -18.90
CA LEU A 400 17.06 -0.90 -19.34
C LEU A 400 17.97 -0.44 -18.20
N ASP A 401 17.41 0.18 -17.16
CA ASP A 401 18.06 0.59 -15.91
C ASP A 401 17.97 -0.50 -14.81
N SER A 402 17.66 -1.75 -15.19
CA SER A 402 17.57 -2.92 -14.30
C SER A 402 16.50 -2.84 -13.19
N GLN A 403 15.53 -1.93 -13.32
CA GLN A 403 14.36 -1.88 -12.45
C GLN A 403 13.38 -3.02 -12.78
N VAL A 404 12.55 -3.38 -11.80
CA VAL A 404 11.70 -4.57 -11.85
C VAL A 404 10.27 -4.21 -11.50
N TYR A 405 9.33 -4.58 -12.37
CA TYR A 405 7.89 -4.44 -12.13
C TYR A 405 7.18 -5.76 -12.35
N TYR A 406 6.09 -6.00 -11.63
CA TYR A 406 5.30 -7.23 -11.80
C TYR A 406 3.90 -6.93 -12.33
N SER A 407 3.42 -7.79 -13.23
CA SER A 407 2.01 -7.80 -13.62
C SER A 407 1.12 -8.29 -12.46
N LYS A 408 -0.21 -8.20 -12.67
CA LYS A 408 -1.15 -9.06 -11.93
C LYS A 408 -0.77 -10.53 -12.09
N ILE A 409 -1.16 -11.35 -11.11
CA ILE A 409 -1.05 -12.80 -11.19
C ILE A 409 -2.26 -13.35 -11.97
N LEU A 410 -2.00 -14.22 -12.95
CA LEU A 410 -3.01 -15.02 -13.64
C LEU A 410 -3.03 -16.43 -13.05
N SER A 411 -4.19 -16.89 -12.61
CA SER A 411 -4.40 -18.31 -12.32
C SER A 411 -4.87 -19.03 -13.59
N VAL A 412 -4.25 -20.16 -13.89
CA VAL A 412 -4.62 -21.08 -14.95
C VAL A 412 -4.88 -22.43 -14.32
N ARG A 413 -6.09 -22.94 -14.51
CA ARG A 413 -6.49 -24.24 -14.00
C ARG A 413 -6.64 -25.21 -15.17
N LYS A 414 -6.08 -26.41 -15.04
CA LYS A 414 -6.49 -27.52 -15.91
C LYS A 414 -7.89 -27.92 -15.48
N ASN A 415 -8.84 -27.69 -16.37
CA ASN A 415 -10.22 -28.09 -16.13
C ASN A 415 -10.52 -29.31 -16.98
N ASP A 416 -11.04 -30.36 -16.36
CA ASP A 416 -11.57 -31.57 -16.99
C ASP A 416 -12.87 -31.28 -17.79
N GLY A 417 -13.02 -30.08 -18.35
CA GLY A 417 -14.19 -29.63 -19.10
C GLY A 417 -15.34 -29.03 -18.27
N ASN A 418 -15.21 -28.93 -16.94
CA ASN A 418 -16.35 -28.68 -16.02
C ASN A 418 -16.28 -27.40 -15.14
N SER A 419 -15.58 -26.33 -15.52
CA SER A 419 -15.58 -25.06 -14.75
C SER A 419 -16.47 -23.98 -15.38
N PHE A 420 -17.02 -23.08 -14.56
CA PHE A 420 -17.82 -21.93 -14.99
C PHE A 420 -17.07 -21.00 -15.95
N ASN A 421 -17.43 -21.05 -17.23
CA ASN A 421 -16.83 -20.23 -18.30
C ASN A 421 -17.88 -19.31 -18.92
N LEU A 422 -17.93 -18.06 -18.45
CA LEU A 422 -18.84 -17.03 -18.96
C LEU A 422 -18.39 -16.51 -20.33
N GLN A 423 -19.18 -16.76 -21.35
CA GLN A 423 -19.04 -16.20 -22.69
C GLN A 423 -20.25 -15.34 -23.02
N ALA A 424 -20.04 -14.26 -23.77
CA ALA A 424 -21.12 -13.38 -24.23
C ALA A 424 -20.90 -13.08 -25.71
N ALA A 425 -21.94 -13.29 -26.53
CA ALA A 425 -21.88 -13.12 -27.98
C ALA A 425 -23.22 -12.60 -28.54
N PRO A 426 -23.24 -11.89 -29.68
CA PRO A 426 -22.07 -11.41 -30.42
C PRO A 426 -21.39 -10.23 -29.69
N SER A 427 -20.10 -9.99 -29.95
CA SER A 427 -19.44 -8.73 -29.60
C SER A 427 -18.64 -8.29 -30.82
N PRO A 428 -19.03 -7.22 -31.53
CA PRO A 428 -20.01 -6.21 -31.12
C PRO A 428 -21.48 -6.69 -31.11
N PHE A 429 -22.31 -6.17 -30.20
CA PHE A 429 -23.74 -6.46 -30.12
C PHE A 429 -24.60 -5.26 -30.50
N SER A 430 -25.82 -5.54 -30.97
CA SER A 430 -26.84 -4.53 -31.28
C SER A 430 -27.89 -4.46 -30.17
N ASP A 431 -28.80 -5.44 -30.09
CA ASP A 431 -29.98 -5.34 -29.19
C ASP A 431 -30.00 -6.39 -28.08
N LYS A 432 -29.19 -7.44 -28.21
CA LYS A 432 -29.12 -8.55 -27.26
C LYS A 432 -27.75 -9.20 -27.20
N LEU A 433 -27.52 -9.94 -26.13
CA LEU A 433 -26.33 -10.77 -25.89
C LEU A 433 -26.75 -12.17 -25.44
N GLU A 434 -26.26 -13.19 -26.13
CA GLU A 434 -26.33 -14.58 -25.71
C GLU A 434 -25.19 -14.86 -24.74
N ILE A 435 -25.53 -15.16 -23.49
CA ILE A 435 -24.62 -15.46 -22.40
C ILE A 435 -24.59 -16.97 -22.18
N SER A 436 -23.44 -17.61 -22.39
CA SER A 436 -23.28 -19.05 -22.12
C SER A 436 -22.29 -19.29 -20.98
N PHE A 437 -22.61 -20.25 -20.11
CA PHE A 437 -21.75 -20.66 -19.00
C PHE A 437 -22.06 -22.10 -18.53
N PHE A 438 -21.21 -22.64 -17.67
CA PHE A 438 -21.41 -23.95 -17.04
C PHE A 438 -21.48 -23.78 -15.53
N SER A 439 -22.44 -24.39 -14.86
CA SER A 439 -22.43 -24.48 -13.39
C SER A 439 -21.96 -25.88 -13.00
N ASP A 440 -21.03 -25.98 -12.04
CA ASP A 440 -20.49 -27.23 -11.52
C ASP A 440 -21.25 -27.76 -10.29
N SER A 441 -22.01 -26.88 -9.65
CA SER A 441 -22.73 -27.11 -8.41
C SER A 441 -24.09 -26.42 -8.44
N LYS A 442 -24.93 -26.70 -7.43
CA LYS A 442 -26.16 -25.94 -7.22
C LYS A 442 -25.80 -24.57 -6.63
N GLN A 443 -26.03 -23.49 -7.36
CA GLN A 443 -25.68 -22.14 -6.92
C GLN A 443 -26.55 -21.06 -7.55
N ASN A 444 -26.62 -19.89 -6.91
CA ASN A 444 -27.25 -18.71 -7.49
C ASN A 444 -26.20 -17.91 -8.28
N VAL A 445 -26.54 -17.56 -9.51
CA VAL A 445 -25.72 -16.76 -10.42
C VAL A 445 -26.46 -15.47 -10.71
N GLN A 446 -25.84 -14.33 -10.40
CA GLN A 446 -26.33 -13.01 -10.81
C GLN A 446 -25.59 -12.57 -12.08
N LEU A 447 -26.31 -12.47 -13.19
CA LEU A 447 -25.81 -11.89 -14.43
C LEU A 447 -26.11 -10.40 -14.46
N SER A 448 -25.14 -9.56 -14.83
CA SER A 448 -25.36 -8.11 -14.95
C SER A 448 -24.68 -7.52 -16.18
N VAL A 449 -25.26 -6.43 -16.72
CA VAL A 449 -24.59 -5.53 -17.67
C VAL A 449 -24.14 -4.29 -16.91
N VAL A 450 -22.87 -3.93 -17.03
CA VAL A 450 -22.24 -2.81 -16.32
C VAL A 450 -21.58 -1.88 -17.33
N ASP A 451 -21.72 -0.58 -17.15
CA ASP A 451 -21.03 0.43 -17.97
C ASP A 451 -19.57 0.67 -17.50
N MET A 452 -18.86 1.54 -18.21
CA MET A 452 -17.47 1.87 -17.88
C MET A 452 -17.27 2.60 -16.54
N TYR A 453 -18.34 3.13 -15.95
CA TYR A 453 -18.31 3.81 -14.64
C TYR A 453 -18.70 2.86 -13.49
N GLY A 454 -18.90 1.57 -13.79
CA GLY A 454 -19.30 0.58 -12.80
C GLY A 454 -20.79 0.59 -12.46
N ARG A 455 -21.62 1.36 -13.19
CA ARG A 455 -23.06 1.39 -12.96
C ARG A 455 -23.72 0.16 -13.56
N THR A 456 -24.46 -0.59 -12.74
CA THR A 456 -25.26 -1.73 -13.20
C THR A 456 -26.48 -1.22 -13.97
N LEU A 457 -26.57 -1.59 -15.24
CA LEU A 457 -27.66 -1.18 -16.14
C LEU A 457 -28.79 -2.20 -16.16
N GLN A 458 -28.45 -3.48 -16.01
CA GLN A 458 -29.42 -4.57 -15.96
C GLN A 458 -28.84 -5.69 -15.11
N THR A 459 -29.69 -6.42 -14.38
CA THR A 459 -29.31 -7.59 -13.59
C THR A 459 -30.38 -8.66 -13.64
N HIS A 460 -29.97 -9.92 -13.60
CA HIS A 460 -30.83 -11.10 -13.57
C HIS A 460 -30.25 -12.15 -12.64
N GLN A 461 -31.11 -12.80 -11.85
CA GLN A 461 -30.70 -13.89 -10.97
C GLN A 461 -31.18 -15.23 -11.51
N LEU A 462 -30.28 -16.20 -11.56
CA LEU A 462 -30.53 -17.56 -12.00
C LEU A 462 -30.16 -18.52 -10.86
N GLN A 463 -31.03 -19.47 -10.55
CA GLN A 463 -30.65 -20.62 -9.74
C GLN A 463 -30.20 -21.74 -10.67
N CYS A 464 -28.93 -22.08 -10.60
CA CYS A 464 -28.30 -23.09 -11.43
C CYS A 464 -28.16 -24.42 -10.67
N LEU A 465 -28.36 -25.52 -11.38
CA LEU A 465 -27.93 -26.88 -11.04
C LEU A 465 -26.67 -27.19 -11.87
N PRO A 466 -25.93 -28.27 -11.58
CA PRO A 466 -24.80 -28.67 -12.42
C PRO A 466 -25.24 -28.87 -13.90
N GLY A 467 -24.61 -28.15 -14.84
CA GLY A 467 -24.99 -28.18 -16.26
C GLY A 467 -24.61 -26.93 -17.05
N LYS A 468 -24.80 -26.98 -18.38
CA LYS A 468 -24.60 -25.84 -19.28
C LYS A 468 -25.85 -24.97 -19.34
N TYR A 469 -25.64 -23.66 -19.35
CA TYR A 469 -26.66 -22.63 -19.43
C TYR A 469 -26.40 -21.72 -20.63
N ASN A 470 -27.48 -21.35 -21.31
CA ASN A 470 -27.51 -20.29 -22.30
C ASN A 470 -28.64 -19.33 -21.91
N TYR A 471 -28.33 -18.05 -21.78
CA TYR A 471 -29.25 -17.00 -21.35
C TYR A 471 -29.20 -15.84 -22.34
N SER A 472 -30.34 -15.48 -22.93
CA SER A 472 -30.48 -14.32 -23.81
C SER A 472 -30.74 -13.08 -22.96
N MET A 473 -29.77 -12.15 -22.93
CA MET A 473 -29.89 -10.84 -22.32
C MET A 473 -30.46 -9.87 -23.37
N GLU A 474 -31.72 -9.50 -23.22
CA GLU A 474 -32.47 -8.70 -24.19
C GLU A 474 -32.64 -7.24 -23.76
N GLU A 475 -33.22 -6.42 -24.64
CA GLU A 475 -33.52 -4.99 -24.41
C GLU A 475 -32.28 -4.09 -24.27
N LEU A 476 -31.15 -4.50 -24.85
CA LEU A 476 -29.89 -3.74 -24.83
C LEU A 476 -29.77 -2.70 -25.96
N GLY A 477 -30.80 -2.59 -26.81
CA GLY A 477 -30.79 -1.68 -27.98
C GLY A 477 -30.72 -0.20 -27.61
N GLY A 478 -31.24 0.18 -26.44
CA GLY A 478 -31.21 1.56 -25.93
C GLY A 478 -29.84 2.02 -25.39
N LEU A 479 -28.86 1.10 -25.32
CA LEU A 479 -27.53 1.43 -24.84
C LEU A 479 -26.76 2.26 -25.86
N SER A 480 -26.04 3.28 -25.38
CA SER A 480 -25.15 4.08 -26.22
C SER A 480 -24.00 3.24 -26.76
N ARG A 481 -23.46 3.60 -27.93
CA ARG A 481 -22.23 2.97 -28.45
C ARG A 481 -21.10 3.10 -27.44
N GLY A 482 -20.39 2.01 -27.17
CA GLY A 482 -19.35 2.02 -26.16
C GLY A 482 -19.01 0.63 -25.62
N VAL A 483 -18.12 0.62 -24.63
CA VAL A 483 -17.66 -0.60 -23.95
C VAL A 483 -18.58 -0.90 -22.76
N TYR A 484 -19.00 -2.15 -22.67
CA TYR A 484 -19.77 -2.68 -21.54
C TYR A 484 -19.10 -3.94 -20.99
N PHE A 485 -19.44 -4.27 -19.75
CA PHE A 485 -18.98 -5.48 -19.08
C PHE A 485 -20.17 -6.35 -18.69
N ILE A 486 -20.13 -7.61 -19.12
CA ILE A 486 -21.04 -8.65 -18.64
C ILE A 486 -20.39 -9.31 -17.44
N THR A 487 -21.09 -9.29 -16.31
CA THR A 487 -20.62 -9.95 -15.11
C THR A 487 -21.49 -11.15 -14.75
N GLY A 488 -20.86 -12.20 -14.25
CA GLY A 488 -21.52 -13.34 -13.63
C GLY A 488 -21.00 -13.48 -12.22
N ARG A 489 -21.85 -13.23 -11.23
CA ARG A 489 -21.48 -13.27 -9.81
C ARG A 489 -22.10 -14.49 -9.15
N THR A 490 -21.28 -15.28 -8.48
CA THR A 490 -21.71 -16.37 -7.60
C THR A 490 -21.43 -15.98 -6.15
N LYS A 491 -21.63 -16.89 -5.19
CA LYS A 491 -21.30 -16.64 -3.78
C LYS A 491 -19.82 -16.31 -3.60
N ASP A 492 -18.96 -17.04 -4.31
CA ASP A 492 -17.51 -17.06 -4.06
C ASP A 492 -16.71 -16.37 -5.17
N ASN A 493 -17.32 -16.12 -6.35
CA ASN A 493 -16.59 -15.65 -7.53
C ASN A 493 -17.32 -14.53 -8.30
N LEU A 494 -16.54 -13.71 -8.99
CA LEU A 494 -17.01 -12.71 -9.97
C LEU A 494 -16.31 -12.92 -11.30
N PHE A 495 -17.07 -13.27 -12.33
CA PHE A 495 -16.61 -13.42 -13.71
C PHE A 495 -16.95 -12.16 -14.50
N ILE A 496 -16.05 -11.69 -15.37
CA ILE A 496 -16.24 -10.46 -16.14
C ILE A 496 -15.88 -10.70 -17.60
N ARG A 497 -16.72 -10.23 -18.52
CA ARG A 497 -16.49 -10.27 -19.96
C ARG A 497 -16.72 -8.90 -20.59
N LYS A 498 -15.72 -8.35 -21.26
CA LYS A 498 -15.84 -7.12 -22.04
C LYS A 498 -16.61 -7.40 -23.33
N VAL A 499 -17.57 -6.54 -23.66
CA VAL A 499 -18.34 -6.55 -24.91
C VAL A 499 -18.44 -5.14 -25.49
N LEU A 500 -18.59 -5.03 -26.82
CA LEU A 500 -18.68 -3.74 -27.52
C LEU A 500 -20.09 -3.52 -28.06
N LYS A 501 -20.71 -2.37 -27.77
CA LYS A 501 -21.97 -1.95 -28.40
C LYS A 501 -21.67 -1.17 -29.68
N GLN A 502 -22.26 -1.60 -30.79
CA GLN A 502 -22.19 -0.91 -32.10
C GLN A 502 -23.47 -0.14 -32.44
#